data_AF-A0A9W3CB43-F1
#
_entry.id   AF-A0A9W3CB43-F1
#
_cell.length_a   1.000
_cell.length_b   1.000
_cell.length_c   1.000
_cell.angle_alpha   90.00
_cell.angle_beta   90.00
_cell.angle_gamma   90.00
#
_symmetry.space_group_name_H-M   'P 1'
#
loop_
_entity.id
_entity.type
_entity.pdbx_description
1 polymer ?
#
loop_
_entity_poly.entity_id
_entity_poly.type
_entity_poly.pdbx_seq_one_letter_code
_entity_poly.pdbx_strand_id
1 'polypeptide(L)'
;MATINEIGVAAAINIVTSIAFLIAFAILRIQPVNDRVYFPKWYLKGLRTSSIQTGGFGSKFINLDIRSYVRFLNWMPEALKMPEPELVDHAGLDSVIYLRIYLLGLKIFFPIACVAFTTMVPVNWTNKGLDGLKHTNISYSDIDKLSLSNIPNGSDRFWVHLCMAYAITFWTCFMLKREYQNIALMRLQFLANDERRPNQFTVIETFESSNLLI
;
A
#
# COMPACT_ATOMS: atom_id res chain seq x y z
N MET A 1 -0.89 27.47 -10.04
CA MET A 1 -1.48 26.15 -10.37
C MET A 1 -0.36 25.26 -10.83
N ALA A 2 -0.36 23.99 -10.43
CA ALA A 2 0.72 23.08 -10.78
C ALA A 2 0.72 22.82 -12.29
N THR A 3 1.86 23.02 -12.96
CA THR A 3 1.99 22.70 -14.38
C THR A 3 2.37 21.23 -14.58
N ILE A 4 2.08 20.66 -15.75
CA ILE A 4 2.48 19.28 -16.10
C ILE A 4 3.98 19.08 -15.91
N ASN A 5 4.79 20.11 -16.24
CA ASN A 5 6.23 20.09 -16.07
C ASN A 5 6.65 20.01 -14.60
N GLU A 6 5.99 20.76 -13.71
CA GLU A 6 6.27 20.71 -12.26
C GLU A 6 5.97 19.33 -11.67
N ILE A 7 4.84 18.73 -12.07
CA ILE A 7 4.48 17.36 -11.66
C ILE A 7 5.50 16.35 -12.21
N GLY A 8 5.92 16.52 -13.48
CA GLY A 8 6.90 15.65 -14.11
C GLY A 8 8.26 15.69 -13.42
N VAL A 9 8.78 16.87 -13.09
CA VAL A 9 10.05 17.04 -12.37
C VAL A 9 9.95 16.45 -10.95
N ALA A 10 8.85 16.72 -10.23
CA ALA A 10 8.65 16.18 -8.89
C ALA A 10 8.55 14.64 -8.91
N ALA A 11 7.81 14.07 -9.87
CA ALA A 11 7.70 12.62 -10.04
C ALA A 11 9.07 12.00 -10.37
N ALA A 12 9.84 12.61 -11.27
CA ALA A 12 11.16 12.12 -11.64
C ALA A 12 12.12 12.09 -10.43
N ILE A 13 12.18 13.16 -9.65
CA ILE A 13 13.03 13.22 -8.44
C ILE A 13 12.64 12.13 -7.44
N ASN A 14 11.34 11.97 -7.18
CA ASN A 14 10.84 10.95 -6.26
C ASN A 14 11.17 9.53 -6.74
N ILE A 15 10.94 9.23 -8.03
CA ILE A 15 11.24 7.92 -8.63
C ILE A 15 12.74 7.60 -8.56
N VAL A 16 13.60 8.55 -8.95
CA VAL A 16 15.06 8.38 -8.90
C VAL A 16 15.52 8.13 -7.47
N THR A 17 15.00 8.90 -6.52
CA THR A 17 15.33 8.75 -5.09
C THR A 17 14.86 7.40 -4.54
N SER A 18 13.65 6.96 -4.88
CA SER A 18 13.15 5.62 -4.50
C SER A 18 14.01 4.50 -5.09
N ILE A 19 14.43 4.61 -6.35
CA ILE A 19 15.32 3.63 -6.98
C ILE A 19 16.68 3.61 -6.26
N ALA A 20 17.24 4.76 -5.92
CA ALA A 20 18.49 4.84 -5.16
C ALA A 20 18.36 4.17 -3.79
N PHE A 21 17.25 4.36 -3.08
CA PHE A 21 16.97 3.66 -1.81
C PHE A 21 16.83 2.14 -1.99
N LEU A 22 16.16 1.68 -3.06
CA LEU A 22 16.03 0.24 -3.34
C LEU A 22 17.38 -0.41 -3.65
N ILE A 23 18.26 0.30 -4.37
CA ILE A 23 19.64 -0.14 -4.63
C ILE A 23 20.43 -0.18 -3.31
N ALA A 24 20.36 0.87 -2.49
CA ALA A 24 21.03 0.89 -1.19
C ALA A 24 20.55 -0.24 -0.29
N PHE A 25 19.23 -0.48 -0.22
CA PHE A 25 18.64 -1.61 0.49
C PHE A 25 19.16 -2.95 -0.01
N ALA A 26 19.23 -3.14 -1.34
CA ALA A 26 19.76 -4.36 -1.93
C ALA A 26 21.21 -4.62 -1.52
N ILE A 27 22.05 -3.58 -1.54
CA ILE A 27 23.46 -3.67 -1.17
C ILE A 27 23.61 -4.00 0.31
N LEU A 28 22.90 -3.26 1.17
CA LEU A 28 22.97 -3.43 2.62
C LEU A 28 22.43 -4.79 3.07
N ARG A 29 21.39 -5.32 2.40
CA ARG A 29 20.78 -6.62 2.73
C ARG A 29 21.70 -7.81 2.44
N ILE A 30 22.56 -7.72 1.42
CA ILE A 30 23.46 -8.81 1.03
C ILE A 30 24.69 -8.90 1.95
N GLN A 31 25.03 -7.81 2.66
CA GLN A 31 26.19 -7.79 3.55
C GLN A 31 25.95 -8.66 4.82
N PRO A 32 26.86 -9.60 5.13
CA PRO A 32 26.70 -10.53 6.26
C PRO A 32 26.68 -9.83 7.63
N VAL A 33 27.24 -8.62 7.73
CA VAL A 33 27.21 -7.80 8.96
C VAL A 33 25.79 -7.38 9.32
N ASN A 34 24.96 -7.10 8.32
CA ASN A 34 23.61 -6.57 8.53
C ASN A 34 22.53 -7.65 8.52
N ASP A 35 22.92 -8.93 8.45
CA ASP A 35 22.00 -10.07 8.38
C ASP A 35 21.05 -10.14 9.59
N ARG A 36 21.56 -9.79 10.78
CA ARG A 36 20.77 -9.74 12.02
C ARG A 36 19.70 -8.63 12.03
N VAL A 37 19.95 -7.53 11.31
CA VAL A 37 19.02 -6.38 11.25
C VAL A 37 17.91 -6.63 10.25
N TYR A 38 18.21 -7.25 9.10
CA TYR A 38 17.20 -7.54 8.07
C TYR A 38 16.41 -8.82 8.33
N PHE A 39 16.96 -9.80 9.05
CA PHE A 39 16.29 -11.08 9.34
C PHE A 39 16.15 -11.39 10.85
N PRO A 40 15.71 -10.45 11.71
CA PRO A 40 15.68 -10.65 13.16
C PRO A 40 14.69 -11.76 13.56
N LYS A 41 13.53 -11.85 12.89
CA LYS A 41 12.52 -12.87 13.16
C LYS A 41 13.04 -14.30 12.96
N TRP A 42 13.97 -14.50 12.04
CA TRP A 42 14.54 -15.82 11.76
C TRP A 42 15.48 -16.28 12.89
N TYR A 43 16.20 -15.33 13.50
CA TYR A 43 17.02 -15.58 14.67
C TYR A 43 16.16 -15.82 15.93
N LEU A 44 15.10 -15.03 16.12
CA LEU A 44 14.16 -15.19 17.24
C LEU A 44 13.42 -16.53 17.21
N LYS A 45 13.06 -17.01 16.01
CA LYS A 45 12.46 -18.35 15.81
C LYS A 45 13.48 -19.49 15.86
N GLY A 46 14.77 -19.21 16.02
CA GLY A 46 15.83 -20.23 16.03
C GLY A 46 16.07 -20.93 14.67
N LEU A 47 15.40 -20.50 13.60
CA LEU A 47 15.50 -21.10 12.25
C LEU A 47 16.83 -20.76 11.56
N ARG A 48 17.50 -19.71 12.02
CA ARG A 48 18.80 -19.29 11.50
C ARG A 48 19.76 -19.17 12.68
N THR A 49 20.76 -20.04 12.72
CA THR A 49 21.94 -19.86 13.57
C THR A 49 22.99 -19.14 12.74
N SER A 50 23.72 -18.20 13.35
CA SER A 50 24.87 -17.59 12.68
C SER A 50 25.89 -18.70 12.46
N SER A 51 25.88 -19.31 11.27
CA SER A 51 26.98 -20.13 10.81
C SER A 51 28.20 -19.24 10.85
N ILE A 52 29.08 -19.49 11.82
CA ILE A 52 30.46 -19.04 11.74
C ILE A 52 31.02 -19.81 10.55
N GLN A 53 30.79 -19.30 9.35
CA GLN A 53 31.41 -19.86 8.15
C GLN A 53 32.92 -19.67 8.31
N THR A 54 33.62 -20.78 8.22
CA THR A 54 35.08 -20.94 8.27
C THR A 54 35.73 -20.33 7.03
N GLY A 55 35.63 -19.00 6.88
CA GLY A 55 36.19 -18.22 5.78
C GLY A 55 37.03 -17.05 6.32
N GLY A 56 38.00 -16.58 5.53
CA GLY A 56 38.94 -15.53 5.90
C GLY A 56 38.26 -14.25 6.43
N PHE A 57 38.97 -13.52 7.30
CA PHE A 57 38.42 -12.38 8.06
C PHE A 57 37.65 -11.37 7.19
N GLY A 58 38.05 -11.15 5.93
CA GLY A 58 37.38 -10.23 4.99
C GLY A 58 36.05 -10.71 4.40
N SER A 59 35.91 -11.99 4.05
CA SER A 59 34.64 -12.54 3.52
C SER A 59 33.55 -12.65 4.57
N LYS A 60 33.94 -12.53 5.85
CA LYS A 60 33.03 -12.48 7.00
C LYS A 60 32.26 -11.16 7.10
N PHE A 61 32.80 -10.06 6.56
CA PHE A 61 32.18 -8.74 6.65
C PHE A 61 31.62 -8.24 5.31
N ILE A 62 32.22 -8.62 4.18
CA ILE A 62 31.84 -8.08 2.86
C ILE A 62 31.63 -9.23 1.87
N ASN A 63 30.46 -9.26 1.24
CA ASN A 63 30.18 -10.13 0.10
C ASN A 63 30.44 -9.34 -1.19
N LEU A 64 31.38 -9.79 -2.03
CA LEU A 64 31.79 -9.12 -3.27
C LEU A 64 31.22 -9.77 -4.54
N ASP A 65 30.26 -10.69 -4.42
CA ASP A 65 29.74 -11.40 -5.58
C ASP A 65 28.74 -10.56 -6.40
N ILE A 66 29.20 -10.01 -7.53
CA ILE A 66 28.43 -9.16 -8.47
C ILE A 66 27.16 -9.88 -8.95
N ARG A 67 27.17 -11.22 -9.07
CA ARG A 67 26.00 -12.00 -9.48
C ARG A 67 24.86 -11.93 -8.45
N SER A 68 25.20 -11.78 -7.17
CA SER A 68 24.23 -11.59 -6.07
C SER A 68 23.50 -10.26 -6.22
N TYR A 69 24.21 -9.21 -6.64
CA TYR A 69 23.64 -7.88 -6.85
C TYR A 69 22.70 -7.82 -8.05
N VAL A 70 22.97 -8.54 -9.15
CA VAL A 70 22.05 -8.58 -10.31
C VAL A 70 20.76 -9.36 -9.99
N ARG A 71 20.83 -10.37 -9.12
CA ARG A 71 19.68 -11.18 -8.68
C ARG A 71 18.86 -10.51 -7.58
N PHE A 72 19.16 -9.28 -7.17
CA PHE A 72 18.52 -8.67 -6.00
C PHE A 72 17.00 -8.56 -6.16
N LEU A 73 16.49 -8.20 -7.34
CA LEU A 73 15.07 -8.03 -7.60
C LEU A 73 14.24 -9.30 -7.38
N ASN A 74 14.88 -10.46 -7.26
CA ASN A 74 14.20 -11.72 -6.93
C ASN A 74 13.50 -11.67 -5.56
N TRP A 75 13.83 -10.74 -4.66
CA TRP A 75 13.13 -10.63 -3.37
C TRP A 75 11.64 -10.31 -3.53
N MET A 76 11.26 -9.56 -4.58
CA MET A 76 9.88 -9.11 -4.80
C MET A 76 8.94 -10.26 -5.23
N PRO A 77 9.25 -11.07 -6.26
CA PRO A 77 8.41 -12.23 -6.59
C PRO A 77 8.41 -13.27 -5.48
N GLU A 78 9.52 -13.47 -4.76
CA GLU A 78 9.55 -14.39 -3.61
C GLU A 78 8.64 -13.92 -2.46
N ALA A 79 8.54 -12.61 -2.21
CA ALA A 79 7.62 -12.06 -1.21
C ALA A 79 6.14 -12.28 -1.57
N LEU A 80 5.82 -12.40 -2.85
CA LEU A 80 4.44 -12.64 -3.33
C LEU A 80 4.06 -14.12 -3.43
N LYS A 81 5.03 -15.05 -3.35
CA LYS A 81 4.77 -16.49 -3.45
C LYS A 81 4.17 -17.11 -2.18
N MET A 82 4.35 -16.48 -1.02
CA MET A 82 3.92 -17.05 0.25
C MET A 82 2.38 -17.07 0.35
N PRO A 83 1.74 -18.24 0.56
CA PRO A 83 0.30 -18.33 0.64
C PRO A 83 -0.22 -17.70 1.94
N GLU A 84 -1.42 -17.11 1.86
CA GLU A 84 -2.07 -16.42 2.99
C GLU A 84 -2.15 -17.23 4.30
N PRO A 85 -2.51 -18.54 4.33
CA PRO A 85 -2.58 -19.29 5.59
C PRO A 85 -1.21 -19.45 6.27
N GLU A 86 -0.15 -19.69 5.50
CA GLU A 86 1.22 -19.75 6.04
C GLU A 86 1.67 -18.38 6.56
N LEU A 87 1.20 -17.30 5.93
CA LEU A 87 1.51 -15.94 6.36
C LEU A 87 0.82 -15.60 7.68
N VAL A 88 -0.40 -16.08 7.92
CA VAL A 88 -1.10 -15.92 9.21
C VAL A 88 -0.33 -16.61 10.33
N ASP A 89 0.12 -17.85 10.11
CA ASP A 89 0.88 -18.61 11.09
C ASP A 89 2.27 -18.00 11.34
N HIS A 90 2.93 -17.52 10.28
CA HIS A 90 4.28 -16.97 10.39
C HIS A 90 4.34 -15.53 10.94
N ALA A 91 3.44 -14.65 10.50
CA ALA A 91 3.47 -13.20 10.77
C ALA A 91 2.36 -12.71 11.70
N GLY A 92 1.37 -13.55 12.00
CA GLY A 92 0.19 -13.22 12.79
C GLY A 92 -0.97 -12.66 11.95
N LEU A 93 -2.19 -12.78 12.49
CA LEU A 93 -3.41 -12.34 11.83
C LEU A 93 -3.41 -10.84 11.50
N ASP A 94 -2.96 -10.00 12.44
CA ASP A 94 -2.98 -8.54 12.29
C ASP A 94 -2.12 -8.05 11.11
N SER A 95 -0.90 -8.59 10.98
CA SER A 95 -0.01 -8.32 9.85
C SER A 95 -0.65 -8.69 8.50
N VAL A 96 -1.39 -9.80 8.45
CA VAL A 96 -2.08 -10.25 7.23
C VAL A 96 -3.26 -9.34 6.90
N ILE A 97 -4.05 -8.95 7.90
CA ILE A 97 -5.15 -7.99 7.72
C ILE A 97 -4.60 -6.66 7.19
N TYR A 98 -3.47 -6.19 7.73
CA TYR A 98 -2.81 -4.98 7.24
C TYR A 98 -2.41 -5.08 5.76
N LEU A 99 -1.81 -6.19 5.33
CA LEU A 99 -1.48 -6.43 3.92
C LEU A 99 -2.73 -6.49 3.03
N ARG A 100 -3.82 -7.07 3.53
CA ARG A 100 -5.10 -7.10 2.82
C ARG A 100 -5.67 -5.70 2.56
N ILE A 101 -5.44 -4.72 3.44
CA ILE A 101 -5.86 -3.33 3.20
C ILE A 101 -5.21 -2.77 1.93
N TYR A 102 -3.92 -3.03 1.70
CA TYR A 102 -3.23 -2.61 0.47
C TYR A 102 -3.77 -3.32 -0.77
N LEU A 103 -3.99 -4.64 -0.68
CA LEU A 103 -4.56 -5.42 -1.78
C LEU A 103 -6.01 -5.02 -2.09
N LEU A 104 -6.81 -4.70 -1.06
CA LEU A 104 -8.15 -4.17 -1.19
C LEU A 104 -8.13 -2.80 -1.88
N GLY A 105 -7.21 -1.92 -1.48
CA GLY A 105 -6.98 -0.64 -2.14
C GLY A 105 -6.72 -0.83 -3.63
N LEU A 106 -5.81 -1.72 -4.01
CA LEU A 106 -5.53 -2.02 -5.40
C LEU A 106 -6.76 -2.58 -6.13
N LYS A 107 -7.50 -3.52 -5.54
CA LYS A 107 -8.75 -4.08 -6.10
C LYS A 107 -9.84 -3.04 -6.31
N ILE A 108 -9.93 -2.03 -5.45
CA ILE A 108 -10.91 -0.94 -5.56
C ILE A 108 -10.46 0.07 -6.61
N PHE A 109 -9.24 0.60 -6.48
CA PHE A 109 -8.76 1.71 -7.28
C PHE A 109 -8.42 1.32 -8.72
N PHE A 110 -7.95 0.10 -8.97
CA PHE A 110 -7.57 -0.34 -10.32
C PHE A 110 -8.75 -0.27 -11.32
N PRO A 111 -9.91 -0.90 -11.09
CA PRO A 111 -11.05 -0.80 -12.01
C PRO A 111 -11.60 0.63 -12.08
N ILE A 112 -11.62 1.36 -10.97
CA ILE A 112 -12.06 2.77 -10.95
C ILE A 112 -11.15 3.62 -11.85
N ALA A 113 -9.83 3.44 -11.76
CA ALA A 113 -8.87 4.17 -12.59
C ALA A 113 -9.04 3.84 -14.07
N CYS A 114 -9.22 2.56 -14.43
CA CYS A 114 -9.48 2.15 -15.80
C CYS A 114 -10.77 2.78 -16.36
N VAL A 115 -11.86 2.73 -15.60
CA VAL A 115 -13.14 3.31 -16.02
C VAL A 115 -13.03 4.83 -16.11
N ALA A 116 -12.48 5.48 -15.10
CA ALA A 116 -12.30 6.93 -15.07
C ALA A 116 -11.41 7.42 -16.23
N PHE A 117 -10.33 6.70 -16.54
CA PHE A 117 -9.48 7.01 -17.67
C PHE A 117 -10.21 6.86 -19.01
N THR A 118 -11.01 5.79 -19.15
CA THR A 118 -11.74 5.52 -20.39
C THR A 118 -12.92 6.47 -20.61
N THR A 119 -13.61 6.91 -19.55
CA THR A 119 -14.83 7.72 -19.66
C THR A 119 -14.59 9.20 -19.39
N MET A 120 -13.88 9.55 -18.31
CA MET A 120 -13.75 10.95 -17.89
C MET A 120 -12.76 11.73 -18.75
N VAL A 121 -11.65 11.11 -19.18
CA VAL A 121 -10.65 11.78 -20.01
C VAL A 121 -11.27 12.23 -21.35
N PRO A 122 -11.96 11.37 -22.13
CA PRO A 122 -12.57 11.82 -23.39
C PRO A 122 -13.70 12.83 -23.20
N VAL A 123 -14.55 12.66 -22.17
CA VAL A 123 -15.67 13.56 -21.87
C VAL A 123 -15.18 14.97 -21.53
N ASN A 124 -14.10 15.06 -20.76
CA ASN A 124 -13.54 16.35 -20.34
C ASN A 124 -12.64 16.97 -21.42
N TRP A 125 -11.93 16.16 -22.22
CA TRP A 125 -11.08 16.65 -23.31
C TRP A 125 -11.87 17.21 -24.51
N THR A 126 -13.02 16.63 -24.82
CA THR A 126 -13.87 17.08 -25.96
C THR A 126 -14.53 18.44 -25.70
N ASN A 127 -14.40 18.97 -24.48
CA ASN A 127 -15.08 20.17 -24.06
C ASN A 127 -14.20 21.43 -24.17
N LYS A 128 -14.77 22.50 -24.71
CA LYS A 128 -14.10 23.79 -24.96
C LYS A 128 -14.53 24.90 -23.98
N GLY A 129 -15.11 24.52 -22.84
CA GLY A 129 -15.65 25.48 -21.86
C GLY A 129 -14.59 26.47 -21.36
N LEU A 130 -13.39 25.98 -21.03
CA LEU A 130 -12.25 26.81 -20.63
C LEU A 130 -11.62 27.61 -21.79
N ASP A 131 -11.69 27.11 -23.02
CA ASP A 131 -11.16 27.81 -24.21
C ASP A 131 -11.97 29.08 -24.52
N GLY A 132 -13.28 29.10 -24.22
CA GLY A 132 -14.14 30.28 -24.32
C GLY A 132 -13.87 31.35 -23.25
N LEU A 133 -13.31 30.94 -22.10
CA LEU A 133 -12.93 31.83 -20.99
C LEU A 133 -11.53 32.43 -21.14
N LYS A 134 -10.82 32.15 -22.24
CA LYS A 134 -9.48 32.68 -22.54
C LYS A 134 -9.44 34.22 -22.60
N HIS A 135 -10.60 34.87 -22.79
CA HIS A 135 -10.76 36.32 -22.79
C HIS A 135 -11.00 36.93 -21.40
N THR A 136 -11.35 36.12 -20.41
CA THR A 136 -11.45 36.52 -19.00
C THR A 136 -10.12 36.18 -18.35
N ASN A 137 -9.48 37.08 -17.59
CA ASN A 137 -8.15 36.94 -16.98
C ASN A 137 -8.02 35.81 -15.92
N ILE A 138 -8.50 34.61 -16.22
CA ILE A 138 -8.46 33.43 -15.37
C ILE A 138 -7.32 32.56 -15.88
N SER A 139 -6.23 32.51 -15.12
CA SER A 139 -5.11 31.60 -15.39
C SER A 139 -5.56 30.17 -15.08
N TYR A 140 -5.56 29.29 -16.08
CA TYR A 140 -5.82 27.86 -15.93
C TYR A 140 -4.66 27.03 -16.49
N SER A 141 -4.43 25.85 -15.91
CA SER A 141 -3.44 24.88 -16.39
C SER A 141 -4.09 23.82 -17.30
N ASP A 142 -3.28 23.09 -18.08
CA ASP A 142 -3.79 22.00 -18.93
C ASP A 142 -4.44 20.85 -18.14
N ILE A 143 -4.12 20.73 -16.85
CA ILE A 143 -4.69 19.74 -15.94
C ILE A 143 -6.13 20.14 -15.55
N ASP A 144 -6.40 21.44 -15.46
CA ASP A 144 -7.74 21.95 -15.11
C ASP A 144 -8.76 21.72 -16.23
N LYS A 145 -8.30 21.45 -17.46
CA LYS A 145 -9.14 21.02 -18.59
C LYS A 145 -9.69 19.59 -18.41
N LEU A 146 -8.99 18.76 -17.64
CA LEU A 146 -9.39 17.39 -17.34
C LEU A 146 -10.33 17.30 -16.13
N SER A 147 -10.57 18.41 -15.43
CA SER A 147 -11.41 18.48 -14.25
C SER A 147 -12.84 18.96 -14.58
N LEU A 148 -13.73 18.84 -13.60
CA LEU A 148 -15.12 19.30 -13.66
C LEU A 148 -15.23 20.80 -13.99
N SER A 149 -14.18 21.58 -13.70
CA SER A 149 -14.07 23.01 -14.04
C SER A 149 -14.20 23.32 -15.52
N ASN A 150 -13.94 22.36 -16.42
CA ASN A 150 -14.12 22.56 -17.86
C ASN A 150 -15.60 22.51 -18.30
N ILE A 151 -16.53 22.03 -17.46
CA ILE A 151 -17.93 21.79 -17.84
C ILE A 151 -18.79 23.03 -17.61
N PRO A 152 -19.42 23.59 -18.67
CA PRO A 152 -20.30 24.74 -18.52
C PRO A 152 -21.61 24.35 -17.82
N ASN A 153 -22.20 25.32 -17.11
CA ASN A 153 -23.48 25.16 -16.43
C ASN A 153 -24.59 24.78 -17.44
N GLY A 154 -25.39 23.77 -17.12
CA GLY A 154 -26.48 23.28 -17.99
C GLY A 154 -26.08 22.23 -19.02
N SER A 155 -24.85 21.70 -18.98
CA SER A 155 -24.41 20.63 -19.89
C SER A 155 -24.86 19.24 -19.43
N ASP A 156 -25.39 18.43 -20.36
CA ASP A 156 -25.76 17.03 -20.12
C ASP A 156 -24.59 16.15 -19.67
N ARG A 157 -23.34 16.60 -19.86
CA ARG A 157 -22.14 15.89 -19.44
C ARG A 157 -22.05 15.73 -17.92
N PHE A 158 -22.69 16.61 -17.15
CA PHE A 158 -22.74 16.49 -15.68
C PHE A 158 -23.42 15.20 -15.22
N TRP A 159 -24.38 14.68 -15.99
CA TRP A 159 -25.02 13.40 -15.71
C TRP A 159 -24.03 12.23 -15.75
N VAL A 160 -23.02 12.28 -16.61
CA VAL A 160 -21.97 11.24 -16.67
C VAL A 160 -21.16 11.24 -15.37
N HIS A 161 -20.79 12.41 -14.87
CA HIS A 161 -20.07 12.56 -13.59
C HIS A 161 -20.90 12.06 -12.41
N LEU A 162 -22.20 12.40 -12.39
CA LEU A 162 -23.14 11.95 -11.36
C LEU A 162 -23.30 10.42 -11.36
N CYS A 163 -23.59 9.84 -12.53
CA CYS A 163 -23.72 8.38 -12.69
C CYS A 163 -22.43 7.66 -12.30
N MET A 164 -21.27 8.20 -12.68
CA MET A 164 -19.98 7.64 -12.32
C MET A 164 -19.74 7.68 -10.81
N ALA A 165 -20.08 8.78 -10.13
CA ALA A 165 -19.95 8.90 -8.69
C ALA A 165 -20.81 7.85 -7.95
N TYR A 166 -22.05 7.62 -8.38
CA TYR A 166 -22.90 6.57 -7.83
C TYR A 166 -22.35 5.17 -8.09
N ALA A 167 -21.86 4.89 -9.31
CA ALA A 167 -21.27 3.60 -9.65
C ALA A 167 -19.99 3.31 -8.85
N ILE A 168 -19.10 4.31 -8.69
CA ILE A 168 -17.91 4.21 -7.84
C ILE A 168 -18.31 3.94 -6.39
N THR A 169 -19.26 4.71 -5.84
CA THR A 169 -19.71 4.56 -4.45
C THR A 169 -20.34 3.19 -4.21
N PHE A 170 -21.14 2.70 -5.15
CA PHE A 170 -21.72 1.36 -5.05
C PHE A 170 -20.63 0.28 -5.09
N TRP A 171 -19.68 0.39 -6.01
CA TRP A 171 -18.56 -0.54 -6.15
C TRP A 171 -17.67 -0.58 -4.91
N THR A 172 -17.31 0.59 -4.37
CA THR A 172 -16.51 0.69 -3.15
C THR A 172 -17.24 0.04 -1.98
N CYS A 173 -18.50 0.42 -1.71
CA CYS A 173 -19.30 -0.18 -0.65
C CYS A 173 -19.44 -1.70 -0.79
N PHE A 174 -19.62 -2.20 -2.02
CA PHE A 174 -19.69 -3.64 -2.29
C PHE A 174 -18.36 -4.35 -1.97
N MET A 175 -17.22 -3.81 -2.41
CA MET A 175 -15.89 -4.35 -2.12
C MET A 175 -15.59 -4.31 -0.62
N LEU A 176 -15.89 -3.20 0.06
CA LEU A 176 -15.71 -3.06 1.51
C LEU A 176 -16.54 -4.09 2.27
N LYS A 177 -17.82 -4.27 1.91
CA LYS A 177 -18.69 -5.25 2.56
C LYS A 177 -18.14 -6.67 2.41
N ARG A 178 -17.72 -7.04 1.20
CA ARG A 178 -17.16 -8.36 0.92
C ARG A 178 -15.89 -8.62 1.72
N GLU A 179 -14.98 -7.66 1.76
CA GLU A 179 -13.72 -7.83 2.49
C GLU A 179 -13.94 -7.82 4.01
N TYR A 180 -14.87 -7.01 4.51
CA TYR A 180 -15.24 -7.00 5.92
C TYR A 180 -15.78 -8.36 6.37
N GLN A 181 -16.63 -9.00 5.57
CA GLN A 181 -17.12 -10.36 5.84
C GLN A 181 -15.97 -11.38 5.87
N ASN A 182 -15.03 -11.30 4.92
CA ASN A 182 -13.85 -12.17 4.90
C ASN A 182 -12.99 -11.99 6.16
N ILE A 183 -12.72 -10.74 6.56
CA ILE A 183 -11.92 -10.42 7.75
C ILE A 183 -12.62 -10.90 9.02
N ALA A 184 -13.94 -10.72 9.12
CA ALA A 184 -14.71 -11.24 10.24
C ALA A 184 -14.59 -12.77 10.36
N LEU A 185 -14.69 -13.50 9.25
CA LEU A 185 -14.52 -14.96 9.24
C LEU A 185 -13.11 -15.38 9.64
N MET A 186 -12.07 -14.76 9.08
CA MET A 186 -10.67 -15.04 9.46
C MET A 186 -10.43 -14.78 10.94
N ARG A 187 -10.98 -13.68 11.49
CA ARG A 187 -10.86 -13.37 12.91
C ARG A 187 -11.56 -14.40 13.79
N LEU A 188 -12.76 -14.84 13.42
CA LEU A 188 -13.49 -15.88 14.16
C LEU A 188 -12.74 -17.21 14.13
N GLN A 189 -12.23 -17.63 12.96
CA GLN A 189 -11.43 -18.83 12.81
C GLN A 189 -10.13 -18.77 13.63
N PHE A 190 -9.45 -17.62 13.60
CA PHE A 190 -8.24 -17.41 14.38
C PHE A 190 -8.54 -17.48 15.89
N LEU A 191 -9.60 -16.82 16.36
CA LEU A 191 -9.98 -16.84 17.78
C LEU A 191 -10.39 -18.23 18.26
N ALA A 192 -11.05 -19.02 17.40
CA ALA A 192 -11.43 -20.40 17.71
C ALA A 192 -10.22 -21.35 17.82
N ASN A 193 -9.13 -21.05 17.10
CA ASN A 193 -7.92 -21.87 17.03
C ASN A 193 -6.76 -21.34 17.89
N ASP A 194 -6.91 -20.19 18.56
CA ASP A 194 -5.83 -19.59 19.35
C ASP A 194 -5.55 -20.39 20.63
N GLU A 195 -4.30 -20.42 21.05
CA GLU A 195 -3.90 -21.09 22.27
C GLU A 195 -4.41 -20.35 23.52
N ARG A 196 -4.46 -21.05 24.65
CA ARG A 196 -4.83 -20.42 25.93
C ARG A 196 -3.79 -19.38 26.30
N ARG A 197 -4.23 -18.13 26.37
CA ARG A 197 -3.41 -16.98 26.77
C ARG A 197 -4.05 -16.31 27.99
N PRO A 198 -3.26 -15.68 28.89
CA PRO A 198 -3.78 -15.04 30.08
C PRO A 198 -4.77 -13.89 29.76
N ASN A 199 -4.63 -13.25 28.60
CA ASN A 199 -5.54 -12.20 28.13
C ASN A 199 -6.98 -12.69 27.89
N GLN A 200 -7.22 -14.00 27.70
CA GLN A 200 -8.56 -14.55 27.55
C GLN A 200 -9.31 -14.66 28.89
N PHE A 201 -8.59 -14.65 30.01
CA PHE A 201 -9.14 -14.85 31.36
C PHE A 201 -8.94 -13.64 32.29
N THR A 202 -8.25 -12.60 31.82
CA THR A 202 -7.95 -11.40 32.61
C THR A 202 -8.81 -10.24 32.13
N VAL A 203 -9.56 -9.63 33.06
CA VAL A 203 -10.34 -8.42 32.82
C VAL A 203 -9.64 -7.24 33.47
N ILE A 204 -9.52 -6.12 32.75
CA ILE A 204 -8.93 -4.88 33.27
C ILE A 204 -10.05 -4.04 33.87
N GLU A 205 -10.01 -3.83 35.19
CA GLU A 205 -10.86 -2.87 35.87
C GLU A 205 -10.13 -1.53 35.99
N THR A 206 -10.78 -0.46 35.50
CA THR A 206 -10.18 0.90 35.45
C THR A 206 -10.69 1.83 36.53
N PHE A 207 -11.83 1.51 37.16
CA PHE A 207 -12.42 2.28 38.24
C PHE A 207 -12.86 1.36 39.36
N GLU A 208 -12.17 1.43 40.49
CA GLU A 208 -12.59 0.83 41.75
C GLU A 208 -13.24 1.95 42.58
N SER A 209 -14.54 1.82 42.88
CA SER A 209 -15.24 2.77 43.75
C SER A 209 -14.62 2.72 45.14
N SER A 210 -13.84 3.74 45.50
CA SER A 210 -13.40 3.95 46.89
C SER A 210 -14.64 4.02 47.78
N ASN A 211 -14.83 3.00 48.61
CA ASN A 211 -15.92 2.92 49.58
C ASN A 211 -16.12 4.29 50.27
N LEU A 212 -17.25 4.93 49.99
CA LEU A 212 -17.77 6.03 50.79
C LEU A 212 -18.01 5.47 52.20
N LEU A 213 -17.06 5.76 53.10
CA LEU A 213 -17.23 5.60 54.54
C LEU A 213 -18.43 6.47 54.96
N ILE A 214 -19.56 5.82 55.26
CA ILE A 214 -20.67 6.37 56.05
C ILE A 214 -20.26 6.32 57.52
#